data_AF-A0A387BB03-F1
#
_entry.id   AF-A0A387BB03-F1
#
_cell.length_a   1.000
_cell.length_b   1.000
_cell.length_c   1.000
_cell.angle_alpha   90.00
_cell.angle_beta   90.00
_cell.angle_gamma   90.00
#
_symmetry.space_group_name_H-M   'P 1'
#
loop_
_entity.id
_entity.type
_entity.pdbx_description
1 polymer ?
#
loop_
_entity_poly.entity_id
_entity_poly.type
_entity_poly.pdbx_seq_one_letter_code
_entity_poly.pdbx_strand_id
1 'polypeptide(L)'
;MPEALAPAVVTAPSLLYRVGKSEGPIHFSHLDPIAAELPDVGNRFDVLGAGVMYASTEQVGAYKETIAFARPSASSHLYGPLKDEHYMNAGNLPADWRARRRLLAFALEDDLPFIDLEADETLSYLTEAMAETLHALEIELLDQSVVRGPNRILTRAIASHIYTAVDSNDEALYSGIRYASRFGSHEAWAIFEGVRVEPKSFGSIEANDPYLRAACRAMNVTVH
;
A
#
# COMPACT_ATOMS: atom_id res chain seq x y z
N MET A 1 22.90 -13.18 27.60
CA MET A 1 22.46 -12.00 26.83
C MET A 1 21.07 -12.31 26.31
N PRO A 2 20.12 -11.36 26.34
CA PRO A 2 18.86 -11.57 25.65
C PRO A 2 19.14 -11.81 24.16
N GLU A 3 18.37 -12.70 23.57
CA GLU A 3 18.39 -12.97 22.13
C GLU A 3 18.05 -11.67 21.39
N ALA A 4 18.79 -11.35 20.32
CA ALA A 4 18.52 -10.16 19.54
C ALA A 4 17.12 -10.27 18.94
N LEU A 5 16.30 -9.22 19.07
CA LEU A 5 14.99 -9.19 18.42
C LEU A 5 15.19 -9.30 16.90
N ALA A 6 14.35 -10.10 16.26
CA ALA A 6 14.28 -10.22 14.81
C ALA A 6 12.83 -10.00 14.38
N PRO A 7 12.60 -9.34 13.24
CA PRO A 7 11.25 -9.15 12.73
C PRO A 7 10.67 -10.48 12.22
N ALA A 8 9.35 -10.61 12.28
CA ALA A 8 8.67 -11.69 11.59
C ALA A 8 8.72 -11.45 10.07
N VAL A 9 8.94 -12.52 9.31
CA VAL A 9 8.99 -12.48 7.85
C VAL A 9 8.02 -13.46 7.23
N VAL A 10 7.51 -13.12 6.04
CA VAL A 10 6.57 -13.93 5.26
C VAL A 10 6.99 -13.96 3.80
N THR A 11 6.74 -15.07 3.12
CA THR A 11 6.91 -15.18 1.67
C THR A 11 5.67 -14.60 0.97
N ALA A 12 5.86 -13.94 -0.18
CA ALA A 12 4.72 -13.50 -0.98
C ALA A 12 3.88 -14.69 -1.46
N PRO A 13 2.55 -14.53 -1.58
CA PRO A 13 1.71 -15.56 -2.17
C PRO A 13 2.05 -15.72 -3.66
N SER A 14 1.77 -16.91 -4.21
CA SER A 14 2.05 -17.24 -5.61
C SER A 14 1.32 -16.36 -6.62
N LEU A 15 0.31 -15.60 -6.18
CA LEU A 15 -0.47 -14.71 -7.01
C LEU A 15 -0.88 -13.47 -6.23
N LEU A 16 -0.62 -12.31 -6.80
CA LEU A 16 -0.96 -10.99 -6.30
C LEU A 16 -1.77 -10.21 -7.34
N TYR A 17 -2.53 -9.23 -6.87
CA TYR A 17 -3.40 -8.41 -7.69
C TYR A 17 -3.14 -6.92 -7.51
N ARG A 18 -3.19 -6.18 -8.61
CA ARG A 18 -3.09 -4.72 -8.63
C ARG A 18 -4.04 -4.13 -9.65
N VAL A 19 -4.62 -2.98 -9.36
CA VAL A 19 -5.24 -2.13 -10.38
C VAL A 19 -4.22 -1.08 -10.82
N GLY A 20 -3.72 -1.23 -12.05
CA GLY A 20 -2.72 -0.34 -12.65
C GLY A 20 -3.32 0.51 -13.76
N LYS A 21 -2.61 1.57 -14.17
CA LYS A 21 -3.00 2.36 -15.36
C LYS A 21 -2.78 1.53 -16.62
N SER A 22 -3.61 1.70 -17.64
CA SER A 22 -3.56 0.89 -18.87
C SER A 22 -2.24 1.03 -19.63
N GLU A 23 -1.65 2.22 -19.63
CA GLU A 23 -0.38 2.56 -20.30
C GLU A 23 0.86 2.00 -19.59
N GLY A 24 0.72 1.52 -18.34
CA GLY A 24 1.84 1.03 -17.52
C GLY A 24 1.33 0.37 -16.24
N PRO A 25 0.68 -0.81 -16.34
CA PRO A 25 0.05 -1.46 -15.20
C PRO A 25 1.05 -1.98 -14.15
N ILE A 26 2.29 -2.25 -14.58
CA ILE A 26 3.44 -2.54 -13.72
C ILE A 26 4.26 -1.25 -13.62
N HIS A 27 4.06 -0.51 -12.54
CA HIS A 27 4.72 0.77 -12.31
C HIS A 27 5.04 0.93 -10.82
N PHE A 28 6.26 1.34 -10.51
CA PHE A 28 6.67 1.65 -9.15
C PHE A 28 6.44 3.13 -8.85
N SER A 29 5.74 3.42 -7.74
CA SER A 29 5.54 4.78 -7.24
C SER A 29 6.88 5.33 -6.75
N HIS A 30 7.21 6.54 -7.18
CA HIS A 30 8.40 7.25 -6.74
C HIS A 30 8.00 8.49 -5.95
N LEU A 31 8.57 8.63 -4.76
CA LEU A 31 8.33 9.78 -3.90
C LEU A 31 9.29 10.91 -4.25
N ASP A 32 8.72 12.07 -4.55
CA ASP A 32 9.48 13.30 -4.74
C ASP A 32 10.07 13.79 -3.39
N PRO A 33 11.31 14.31 -3.34
CA PRO A 33 11.92 14.78 -2.10
C PRO A 33 11.11 15.85 -1.35
N ILE A 34 10.45 16.78 -2.07
CA ILE A 34 9.62 17.82 -1.44
C ILE A 34 8.36 17.18 -0.85
N ALA A 35 7.78 16.21 -1.55
CA ALA A 35 6.64 15.43 -1.05
C ALA A 35 6.98 14.54 0.16
N ALA A 36 8.25 14.16 0.33
CA ALA A 36 8.70 13.33 1.44
C ALA A 36 8.55 14.02 2.81
N GLU A 37 8.65 15.34 2.85
CA GLU A 37 8.50 16.14 4.08
C GLU A 37 7.03 16.33 4.50
N LEU A 38 6.08 16.10 3.58
CA LEU A 38 4.66 16.31 3.84
C LEU A 38 3.98 15.02 4.33
N PRO A 39 3.21 15.04 5.44
CA PRO A 39 2.63 13.83 6.03
C PRO A 39 1.43 13.25 5.27
N ASP A 40 0.86 13.99 4.32
CA ASP A 40 -0.36 13.65 3.60
C ASP A 40 -0.15 13.48 2.08
N VAL A 41 1.10 13.57 1.61
CA VAL A 41 1.50 13.35 0.21
C VAL A 41 2.26 12.02 0.06
N GLY A 42 2.18 11.40 -1.12
CA GLY A 42 2.77 10.09 -1.40
C GLY A 42 2.00 8.93 -0.77
N ASN A 43 2.43 7.70 -1.03
CA ASN A 43 1.83 6.52 -0.40
C ASN A 43 2.54 6.17 0.91
N ARG A 44 1.93 5.26 1.68
CA ARG A 44 2.33 5.00 3.08
C ARG A 44 3.75 4.44 3.18
N PHE A 45 4.13 3.58 2.27
CA PHE A 45 5.40 2.86 2.32
C PHE A 45 6.32 3.26 1.17
N ASP A 46 6.11 4.45 0.59
CA ASP A 46 7.04 4.94 -0.42
C ASP A 46 8.40 5.21 0.22
N VAL A 47 9.46 4.91 -0.53
CA VAL A 47 10.85 5.09 -0.11
C VAL A 47 11.46 6.24 -0.92
N LEU A 48 12.19 7.14 -0.25
CA LEU A 48 12.85 8.23 -0.96
C LEU A 48 14.01 7.67 -1.80
N GLY A 49 13.99 7.94 -3.11
CA GLY A 49 15.02 7.48 -4.04
C GLY A 49 14.86 6.04 -4.57
N ALA A 50 13.76 5.35 -4.23
CA ALA A 50 13.43 4.03 -4.75
C ALA A 50 11.94 3.90 -5.08
N GLY A 51 11.62 3.08 -6.08
CA GLY A 51 10.25 2.79 -6.45
C GLY A 51 9.54 1.81 -5.49
N VAL A 52 8.23 2.00 -5.29
CA VAL A 52 7.39 1.06 -4.52
C VAL A 52 6.10 0.70 -5.27
N MET A 53 5.83 -0.59 -5.43
CA MET A 53 4.63 -1.13 -6.04
C MET A 53 3.67 -1.68 -4.99
N TYR A 54 2.39 -1.29 -5.10
CA TYR A 54 1.35 -1.75 -4.18
C TYR A 54 0.48 -2.83 -4.80
N ALA A 55 0.20 -3.87 -4.03
CA ALA A 55 -0.65 -4.98 -4.44
C ALA A 55 -1.47 -5.53 -3.27
N SER A 56 -2.38 -6.46 -3.58
CA SER A 56 -3.27 -7.13 -2.65
C SER A 56 -3.33 -8.61 -2.97
N THR A 57 -3.50 -9.45 -1.96
CA THR A 57 -3.70 -10.90 -2.11
C THR A 57 -5.03 -11.22 -2.81
N GLU A 58 -5.99 -10.29 -2.77
CA GLU A 58 -7.32 -10.45 -3.37
C GLU A 58 -7.64 -9.35 -4.39
N GLN A 59 -8.39 -9.67 -5.46
CA GLN A 59 -8.86 -8.66 -6.42
C GLN A 59 -9.67 -7.55 -5.74
N VAL A 60 -10.55 -7.90 -4.80
CA VAL A 60 -11.41 -6.94 -4.08
C VAL A 60 -10.56 -5.93 -3.30
N GLY A 61 -9.48 -6.39 -2.65
CA GLY A 61 -8.53 -5.52 -1.96
C GLY A 61 -7.82 -4.55 -2.93
N ALA A 62 -7.38 -5.03 -4.09
CA ALA A 62 -6.77 -4.19 -5.12
C ALA A 62 -7.72 -3.08 -5.63
N TYR A 63 -8.99 -3.43 -5.84
CA TYR A 63 -10.02 -2.45 -6.16
C TYR A 63 -10.23 -1.45 -5.03
N LYS A 64 -10.35 -1.92 -3.78
CA LYS A 64 -10.56 -1.09 -2.59
C LYS A 64 -9.54 0.01 -2.43
N GLU A 65 -8.26 -0.35 -2.48
CA GLU A 65 -7.17 0.61 -2.40
C GLU A 65 -7.25 1.67 -3.51
N THR A 66 -7.63 1.26 -4.72
CA THR A 66 -7.57 2.14 -5.89
C THR A 66 -8.80 3.06 -6.02
N ILE A 67 -9.96 2.68 -5.46
CA ILE A 67 -11.18 3.50 -5.50
C ILE A 67 -11.49 4.20 -4.17
N ALA A 68 -10.60 4.08 -3.18
CA ALA A 68 -10.76 4.74 -1.88
C ALA A 68 -10.98 6.26 -2.00
N PHE A 69 -10.38 6.91 -3.01
CA PHE A 69 -10.59 8.34 -3.28
C PHE A 69 -12.06 8.70 -3.59
N ALA A 70 -12.84 7.74 -4.11
CA ALA A 70 -14.24 7.94 -4.47
C ALA A 70 -15.17 7.73 -3.26
N ARG A 71 -14.66 7.28 -2.11
CA ARG A 71 -15.46 7.04 -0.91
C ARG A 71 -16.02 8.36 -0.36
N PRO A 72 -17.34 8.44 -0.06
CA PRO A 72 -17.91 9.61 0.60
C PRO A 72 -17.25 9.88 1.96
N SER A 73 -16.85 11.14 2.19
CA SER A 73 -16.34 11.58 3.49
C SER A 73 -17.49 12.01 4.41
N ALA A 74 -17.20 12.18 5.71
CA ALA A 74 -18.16 12.76 6.65
C ALA A 74 -18.63 14.15 6.21
N SER A 75 -17.73 14.98 5.67
CA SER A 75 -18.09 16.29 5.14
C SER A 75 -19.02 16.19 3.91
N SER A 76 -18.81 15.23 3.01
CA SER A 76 -19.72 15.00 1.88
C SER A 76 -21.13 14.61 2.32
N HIS A 77 -21.27 13.88 3.43
CA HIS A 77 -22.60 13.55 3.98
C HIS A 77 -23.30 14.74 4.63
N LEU A 78 -22.55 15.62 5.30
CA LEU A 78 -23.13 16.78 6.00
C LEU A 78 -23.49 17.92 5.04
N TYR A 79 -22.64 18.19 4.04
CA TYR A 79 -22.76 19.37 3.19
C TYR A 79 -23.21 19.04 1.76
N GLY A 80 -23.41 17.77 1.44
CA GLY A 80 -23.58 17.30 0.07
C GLY A 80 -22.24 17.30 -0.69
N PRO A 81 -22.25 16.89 -1.98
CA PRO A 81 -21.04 16.96 -2.78
C PRO A 81 -20.61 18.43 -2.94
N LEU A 82 -19.32 18.69 -2.77
CA LEU A 82 -18.73 19.96 -3.20
C LEU A 82 -18.97 20.04 -4.72
N LYS A 83 -19.77 21.02 -5.16
CA LYS A 83 -20.00 21.29 -6.57
C LYS A 83 -18.73 21.88 -7.16
N ASP A 84 -17.84 21.00 -7.60
CA ASP A 84 -16.76 21.37 -8.49
C ASP A 84 -17.14 20.85 -9.89
N GLU A 85 -17.29 21.75 -10.86
CA GLU A 85 -17.81 21.43 -12.20
C GLU A 85 -16.92 20.45 -12.97
N HIS A 86 -15.73 20.11 -12.45
CA HIS A 86 -14.75 19.25 -13.08
C HIS A 86 -14.50 17.93 -12.33
N TYR A 87 -15.17 17.70 -11.19
CA TYR A 87 -15.01 16.47 -10.41
C TYR A 87 -16.34 15.74 -10.23
N MET A 88 -16.32 14.43 -10.48
CA MET A 88 -17.45 13.57 -10.17
C MET A 88 -17.70 13.56 -8.66
N ASN A 89 -18.95 13.74 -8.24
CA ASN A 89 -19.35 13.75 -6.83
C ASN A 89 -18.82 12.52 -6.08
N ALA A 90 -18.33 12.73 -4.85
CA ALA A 90 -17.98 11.63 -3.94
C ALA A 90 -19.10 10.57 -3.90
N GLY A 91 -18.71 9.30 -3.88
CA GLY A 91 -19.63 8.15 -4.00
C GLY A 91 -19.86 7.66 -5.41
N ASN A 92 -19.15 8.17 -6.43
CA ASN A 92 -19.29 7.74 -7.83
C ASN A 92 -17.94 7.42 -8.46
N LEU A 93 -17.91 6.35 -9.26
CA LEU A 93 -16.74 5.93 -10.01
C LEU A 93 -16.98 6.08 -11.52
N PRO A 94 -16.22 6.96 -12.22
CA PRO A 94 -16.39 7.20 -13.65
C PRO A 94 -16.21 5.96 -14.53
N ALA A 95 -16.91 5.91 -15.67
CA ALA A 95 -16.61 4.97 -16.76
C ALA A 95 -15.17 5.09 -17.25
N ASP A 96 -14.68 6.33 -17.40
CA ASP A 96 -13.32 6.63 -17.82
C ASP A 96 -12.25 6.11 -16.83
N TRP A 97 -12.56 6.01 -15.53
CA TRP A 97 -11.64 5.42 -14.55
C TRP A 97 -11.33 3.97 -14.90
N ARG A 98 -12.35 3.21 -15.33
CA ARG A 98 -12.21 1.80 -15.77
C ARG A 98 -11.51 1.69 -17.11
N ALA A 99 -11.84 2.57 -18.06
CA ALA A 99 -11.23 2.56 -19.39
C ALA A 99 -9.70 2.74 -19.32
N ARG A 100 -9.23 3.62 -18.42
CA ARG A 100 -7.81 3.94 -18.21
C ARG A 100 -7.08 3.01 -17.23
N ARG A 101 -7.71 1.92 -16.77
CA ARG A 101 -7.09 0.97 -15.84
C ARG A 101 -7.25 -0.47 -16.26
N ARG A 102 -6.38 -1.33 -15.71
CA ARG A 102 -6.41 -2.78 -15.88
C ARG A 102 -6.25 -3.45 -14.53
N LEU A 103 -6.93 -4.57 -14.35
CA LEU A 103 -6.65 -5.49 -13.26
C LEU A 103 -5.51 -6.40 -13.70
N LEU A 104 -4.38 -6.31 -13.00
CA LEU A 104 -3.21 -7.15 -13.19
C LEU A 104 -3.25 -8.27 -12.15
N ALA A 105 -3.05 -9.51 -12.60
CA ALA A 105 -2.64 -10.63 -11.74
C ALA A 105 -1.19 -10.98 -12.07
N PHE A 106 -0.35 -11.15 -11.06
CA PHE A 106 1.09 -11.35 -11.24
C PHE A 106 1.70 -12.21 -10.13
N ALA A 107 2.85 -12.80 -10.41
CA ALA A 107 3.70 -13.44 -9.41
C ALA A 107 5.00 -12.63 -9.25
N LEU A 108 5.72 -12.88 -8.16
CA LEU A 108 7.08 -12.39 -7.97
C LEU A 108 8.05 -13.52 -8.33
N GLU A 109 9.18 -13.15 -8.92
CA GLU A 109 10.30 -14.05 -9.21
C GLU A 109 11.50 -13.64 -8.35
N ASP A 110 12.21 -14.63 -7.79
CA ASP A 110 13.43 -14.46 -6.99
C ASP A 110 13.28 -13.42 -5.87
N ASP A 111 12.11 -13.35 -5.24
CA ASP A 111 11.85 -12.45 -4.12
C ASP A 111 12.52 -12.94 -2.83
N LEU A 112 13.03 -11.97 -2.09
CA LEU A 112 13.41 -12.12 -0.69
C LEU A 112 12.16 -12.11 0.19
N PRO A 113 12.26 -12.53 1.46
CA PRO A 113 11.14 -12.43 2.38
C PRO A 113 10.62 -10.99 2.52
N PHE A 114 9.35 -10.86 2.88
CA PHE A 114 8.70 -9.61 3.22
C PHE A 114 8.59 -9.48 4.73
N ILE A 115 8.77 -8.27 5.26
CA ILE A 115 8.51 -7.99 6.68
C ILE A 115 7.00 -8.07 6.93
N ASP A 116 6.58 -8.86 7.92
CA ASP A 116 5.19 -8.87 8.38
C ASP A 116 4.97 -7.78 9.43
N LEU A 117 4.43 -6.65 9.00
CA LEU A 117 4.17 -5.50 9.87
C LEU A 117 2.96 -5.71 10.80
N GLU A 118 2.24 -6.82 10.63
CA GLU A 118 1.12 -7.20 11.49
C GLU A 118 1.55 -8.02 12.72
N ALA A 119 2.81 -8.47 12.77
CA ALA A 119 3.33 -9.26 13.89
C ALA A 119 3.85 -8.38 15.03
N ASP A 120 3.52 -8.75 16.28
CA ASP A 120 3.94 -8.03 17.49
C ASP A 120 5.47 -8.05 17.65
N GLU A 121 6.12 -9.13 17.22
CA GLU A 121 7.57 -9.27 17.21
C GLU A 121 8.23 -8.26 16.27
N THR A 122 7.65 -8.03 15.09
CA THR A 122 8.12 -7.01 14.14
C THR A 122 7.99 -5.61 14.74
N LEU A 123 6.87 -5.31 15.39
CA LEU A 123 6.67 -3.99 16.02
C LEU A 123 7.63 -3.76 17.18
N SER A 124 7.90 -4.79 17.98
CA SER A 124 8.89 -4.75 19.06
C SER A 124 10.30 -4.54 18.49
N TYR A 125 10.67 -5.28 17.45
CA TYR A 125 11.94 -5.13 16.73
C TYR A 125 12.10 -3.71 16.19
N LEU A 126 11.11 -3.17 15.47
CA LEU A 126 11.17 -1.83 14.89
C LEU A 126 11.18 -0.74 15.97
N THR A 127 10.53 -0.97 17.11
CA THR A 127 10.57 -0.04 18.26
C THR A 127 12.00 0.13 18.77
N GLU A 128 12.75 -0.96 18.89
CA GLU A 128 14.16 -0.92 19.29
C GLU A 128 15.05 -0.37 18.16
N ALA A 129 14.94 -0.93 16.96
CA ALA A 129 15.80 -0.63 15.82
C ALA A 129 15.66 0.82 15.30
N MET A 130 14.51 1.45 15.51
CA MET A 130 14.21 2.81 15.06
C MET A 130 14.03 3.80 16.22
N ALA A 131 14.49 3.48 17.43
CA ALA A 131 14.22 4.27 18.64
C ALA A 131 14.49 5.78 18.50
N GLU A 132 15.59 6.18 17.85
CA GLU A 132 15.90 7.61 17.62
C GLU A 132 14.86 8.29 16.71
N THR A 133 14.45 7.61 15.64
CA THR A 133 13.45 8.14 14.70
C THR A 133 12.07 8.21 15.35
N LEU A 134 11.70 7.18 16.12
CA LEU A 134 10.42 7.14 16.83
C LEU A 134 10.36 8.23 17.91
N HIS A 135 11.43 8.42 18.67
CA HIS A 135 11.52 9.49 19.66
C HIS A 135 11.38 10.87 19.02
N ALA A 136 12.03 11.12 17.87
CA ALA A 136 11.91 12.37 17.12
C ALA A 136 10.49 12.62 16.57
N LEU A 137 9.72 11.55 16.35
CA LEU A 137 8.31 11.61 15.93
C LEU A 137 7.33 11.62 17.12
N GLU A 138 7.83 11.70 18.36
CA GLU A 138 7.04 11.64 19.60
C GLU A 138 6.21 10.34 19.73
N ILE A 139 6.78 9.22 19.26
CA ILE A 139 6.19 7.89 19.34
C ILE A 139 6.99 7.06 20.34
N GLU A 140 6.37 6.69 21.45
CA GLU A 140 7.03 5.89 22.49
C GLU A 140 7.14 4.40 22.13
N LEU A 141 6.09 3.85 21.52
CA LEU A 141 5.98 2.43 21.18
C LEU A 141 5.24 2.28 19.85
N LEU A 142 5.68 1.33 19.01
CA LEU A 142 4.90 0.92 17.85
C LEU A 142 3.85 -0.11 18.25
N ASP A 143 2.62 0.17 17.85
CA ASP A 143 1.53 -0.79 17.86
C ASP A 143 0.77 -0.75 16.52
N GLN A 144 -0.19 -1.66 16.35
CA GLN A 144 -1.00 -1.72 15.13
C GLN A 144 -1.81 -0.44 14.87
N SER A 145 -2.25 0.26 15.92
CA SER A 145 -3.00 1.52 15.79
C SER A 145 -2.11 2.62 15.24
N VAL A 146 -0.88 2.74 15.75
CA VAL A 146 0.12 3.73 15.35
C VAL A 146 0.51 3.53 13.88
N VAL A 147 0.88 2.30 13.50
CA VAL A 147 1.28 1.98 12.11
C VAL A 147 0.11 2.15 11.13
N ARG A 148 -1.11 1.82 11.54
CA ARG A 148 -2.31 2.01 10.71
C ARG A 148 -2.85 3.45 10.78
N GLY A 149 -2.23 4.32 11.56
CA GLY A 149 -2.57 5.74 11.69
C GLY A 149 -2.35 6.56 10.41
N PRO A 150 -2.74 7.84 10.41
CA PRO A 150 -2.60 8.72 9.25
C PRO A 150 -1.18 9.22 8.99
N ASN A 151 -0.24 9.06 9.93
CA ASN A 151 1.10 9.60 9.82
C ASN A 151 1.94 8.86 8.75
N ARG A 152 2.02 9.40 7.53
CA ARG A 152 2.84 8.80 6.47
C ARG A 152 4.33 9.05 6.65
N ILE A 153 4.75 10.03 7.45
CA ILE A 153 6.17 10.21 7.77
C ILE A 153 6.68 8.96 8.49
N LEU A 154 5.93 8.49 9.49
CA LEU A 154 6.26 7.24 10.19
C LEU A 154 6.33 6.05 9.24
N THR A 155 5.27 5.77 8.47
CA THR A 155 5.23 4.56 7.64
C THR A 155 6.28 4.56 6.53
N ARG A 156 6.64 5.75 6.01
CA ARG A 156 7.75 5.90 5.06
C ARG A 156 9.11 5.73 5.72
N ALA A 157 9.28 6.22 6.95
CA ALA A 157 10.50 5.97 7.73
C ALA A 157 10.70 4.47 7.99
N ILE A 158 9.61 3.75 8.33
CA ILE A 158 9.62 2.29 8.46
C ILE A 158 10.02 1.64 7.13
N ALA A 159 9.41 2.06 6.02
CA ALA A 159 9.74 1.52 4.70
C ALA A 159 11.20 1.75 4.30
N SER A 160 11.72 2.97 4.52
CA SER A 160 13.12 3.28 4.26
C SER A 160 14.06 2.43 5.11
N HIS A 161 13.78 2.27 6.41
CA HIS A 161 14.58 1.42 7.29
C HIS A 161 14.65 -0.02 6.80
N ILE A 162 13.50 -0.59 6.40
CA ILE A 162 13.42 -1.96 5.88
C ILE A 162 14.11 -2.07 4.51
N TYR A 163 13.93 -1.09 3.63
CA TYR A 163 14.55 -1.07 2.29
C TYR A 163 16.08 -1.03 2.36
N THR A 164 16.64 -0.28 3.31
CA THR A 164 18.10 -0.16 3.48
C THR A 164 18.71 -1.27 4.34
N ALA A 165 17.91 -2.23 4.82
CA ALA A 165 18.42 -3.33 5.63
C ALA A 165 19.19 -4.32 4.75
N VAL A 166 20.46 -4.53 5.10
CA VAL A 166 21.38 -5.40 4.37
C VAL A 166 22.02 -6.44 5.29
N ASP A 167 22.46 -7.55 4.72
CA ASP A 167 23.21 -8.60 5.41
C ASP A 167 24.70 -8.24 5.57
N SER A 168 25.52 -9.20 6.04
CA SER A 168 26.96 -8.99 6.20
C SER A 168 27.74 -8.79 4.89
N ASN A 169 27.11 -9.04 3.74
CA ASN A 169 27.68 -8.90 2.40
C ASN A 169 27.13 -7.67 1.66
N ASP A 170 26.45 -6.76 2.35
CA ASP A 170 25.74 -5.60 1.77
C ASP A 170 24.60 -5.99 0.80
N GLU A 171 24.07 -7.21 0.89
CA GLU A 171 22.92 -7.64 0.09
C GLU A 171 21.61 -7.31 0.82
N ALA A 172 20.60 -6.84 0.08
CA ALA A 172 19.30 -6.52 0.65
C ALA A 172 18.68 -7.73 1.38
N LEU A 173 18.02 -7.48 2.51
CA LEU A 173 17.40 -8.55 3.31
C LEU A 173 15.94 -8.82 2.92
N TYR A 174 15.24 -7.83 2.36
CA TYR A 174 13.80 -7.88 2.18
C TYR A 174 13.34 -7.35 0.81
N SER A 175 12.28 -7.96 0.27
CA SER A 175 11.64 -7.51 -0.97
C SER A 175 10.49 -6.53 -0.76
N GLY A 176 10.11 -6.29 0.50
CA GLY A 176 9.05 -5.36 0.83
C GLY A 176 8.38 -5.60 2.17
N ILE A 177 7.14 -5.12 2.27
CA ILE A 177 6.32 -5.14 3.49
C ILE A 177 4.96 -5.76 3.21
N ARG A 178 4.55 -6.69 4.05
CA ARG A 178 3.18 -7.20 4.17
C ARG A 178 2.46 -6.44 5.29
N TYR A 179 1.24 -5.98 5.03
CA TYR A 179 0.45 -5.21 6.00
C TYR A 179 -1.06 -5.39 5.77
N ALA A 180 -1.87 -5.08 6.79
CA ALA A 180 -3.32 -5.03 6.63
C ALA A 180 -3.78 -3.68 6.05
N SER A 181 -4.63 -3.75 5.04
CA SER A 181 -5.28 -2.59 4.43
C SER A 181 -6.07 -1.77 5.44
N ARG A 182 -6.16 -0.45 5.22
CA ARG A 182 -7.09 0.41 5.97
C ARG A 182 -8.54 0.27 5.54
N PHE A 183 -8.79 -0.32 4.36
CA PHE A 183 -10.09 -0.37 3.72
C PHE A 183 -10.79 -1.75 3.87
N GLY A 184 -10.42 -2.48 4.92
CA GLY A 184 -10.97 -3.77 5.31
C GLY A 184 -9.87 -4.70 5.82
N SER A 185 -10.22 -5.92 6.20
CA SER A 185 -9.27 -6.95 6.65
C SER A 185 -8.58 -7.65 5.47
N HIS A 186 -8.17 -6.91 4.44
CA HIS A 186 -7.45 -7.46 3.30
C HIS A 186 -5.95 -7.31 3.51
N GLU A 187 -5.22 -8.33 3.07
CA GLU A 187 -3.77 -8.32 3.05
C GLU A 187 -3.24 -7.55 1.84
N ALA A 188 -2.34 -6.61 2.12
CA ALA A 188 -1.72 -5.73 1.15
C ALA A 188 -0.20 -5.82 1.23
N TRP A 189 0.44 -5.50 0.11
CA TRP A 189 1.87 -5.67 -0.10
C TRP A 189 2.45 -4.40 -0.69
N ALA A 190 3.52 -3.90 -0.08
CA ALA A 190 4.39 -2.87 -0.65
C ALA A 190 5.67 -3.54 -1.11
N ILE A 191 5.87 -3.63 -2.42
CA ILE A 191 6.95 -4.34 -3.08
C ILE A 191 7.99 -3.32 -3.51
N PHE A 192 9.23 -3.49 -3.08
CA PHE A 192 10.31 -2.58 -3.43
C PHE A 192 10.77 -2.79 -4.87
N GLU A 193 11.24 -1.71 -5.49
CA GLU A 193 11.85 -1.75 -6.81
C GLU A 193 13.08 -2.67 -6.82
N GLY A 194 13.28 -3.37 -7.94
CA GLY A 194 14.29 -4.42 -8.08
C GLY A 194 13.71 -5.83 -8.02
N VAL A 195 12.56 -6.02 -7.36
CA VAL A 195 11.85 -7.32 -7.37
C VAL A 195 11.25 -7.57 -8.75
N ARG A 196 11.52 -8.75 -9.32
CA ARG A 196 11.05 -9.10 -10.65
C ARG A 196 9.57 -9.48 -10.61
N VAL A 197 8.78 -8.78 -11.42
CA VAL A 197 7.33 -8.97 -11.53
C VAL A 197 7.02 -9.76 -12.78
N GLU A 198 6.39 -10.92 -12.61
CA GLU A 198 5.96 -11.77 -13.72
C GLU A 198 4.44 -11.64 -13.94
N PRO A 199 3.99 -10.86 -14.94
CA PRO A 199 2.57 -10.71 -15.23
C PRO A 199 1.97 -12.04 -15.69
N LYS A 200 0.89 -12.46 -15.03
CA LYS A 200 0.12 -13.67 -15.39
C LYS A 200 -1.09 -13.36 -16.25
N SER A 201 -1.77 -12.23 -15.99
CA SER A 201 -2.89 -11.78 -16.82
C SER A 201 -3.18 -10.29 -16.67
N PHE A 202 -3.69 -9.68 -17.75
CA PHE A 202 -4.24 -8.32 -17.75
C PHE A 202 -5.73 -8.37 -18.11
N GLY A 203 -6.59 -7.94 -17.18
CA GLY A 203 -8.04 -7.85 -17.39
C GLY A 203 -8.50 -6.42 -17.67
N SER A 204 -9.40 -6.25 -18.65
CA SER A 204 -10.23 -5.04 -18.72
C SER A 204 -11.13 -4.98 -17.48
N ILE A 205 -11.48 -3.77 -17.05
CA ILE A 205 -12.34 -3.59 -15.89
C ILE A 205 -13.73 -3.23 -16.39
N GLU A 206 -14.65 -4.17 -16.34
CA GLU A 206 -16.03 -3.96 -16.76
C GLU A 206 -16.91 -3.46 -15.61
N ALA A 207 -18.00 -2.74 -15.92
CA ALA A 207 -18.93 -2.26 -14.89
C ALA A 207 -19.67 -3.39 -14.15
N ASN A 208 -19.70 -4.59 -14.75
CA ASN A 208 -20.29 -5.78 -14.18
C ASN A 208 -19.27 -6.71 -13.50
N ASP A 209 -17.99 -6.33 -13.44
CA ASP A 209 -16.97 -7.10 -12.73
C ASP A 209 -17.42 -7.36 -11.28
N PRO A 210 -17.52 -8.63 -10.86
CA PRO A 210 -18.06 -8.99 -9.54
C PRO A 210 -17.18 -8.46 -8.40
N TYR A 211 -15.86 -8.41 -8.58
CA TYR A 211 -14.92 -7.94 -7.57
C TYR A 211 -14.94 -6.42 -7.44
N LEU A 212 -15.04 -5.71 -8.56
CA LEU A 212 -15.25 -4.26 -8.54
C LEU A 212 -16.57 -3.92 -7.84
N ARG A 213 -17.67 -4.61 -8.19
CA ARG A 213 -18.98 -4.39 -7.55
C ARG A 213 -18.96 -4.67 -6.06
N ALA A 214 -18.25 -5.72 -5.62
CA ALA A 214 -18.07 -6.01 -4.21
C ALA A 214 -17.31 -4.89 -3.48
N ALA A 215 -16.21 -4.39 -4.07
CA ALA A 215 -15.46 -3.26 -3.53
C ALA A 215 -16.32 -2.00 -3.44
N CYS A 216 -16.98 -1.63 -4.55
CA CYS A 216 -17.90 -0.49 -4.63
C CYS A 216 -18.99 -0.54 -3.55
N ARG A 217 -19.65 -1.70 -3.37
CA ARG A 217 -20.66 -1.90 -2.32
C ARG A 217 -20.07 -1.69 -0.92
N ALA A 218 -18.90 -2.25 -0.64
CA ALA A 218 -18.27 -2.15 0.67
C ALA A 218 -17.84 -0.72 1.03
N MET A 219 -17.55 0.13 0.04
CA MET A 219 -17.11 1.51 0.24
C MET A 219 -18.21 2.56 -0.03
N ASN A 220 -19.45 2.13 -0.28
CA ASN A 220 -20.55 3.03 -0.63
C ASN A 220 -20.24 3.90 -1.88
N VAL A 221 -19.74 3.25 -2.93
CA VAL A 221 -19.41 3.86 -4.23
C VAL A 221 -20.27 3.23 -5.32
N THR A 222 -20.83 4.06 -6.19
CA THR A 222 -21.61 3.64 -7.37
C THR A 222 -20.71 3.59 -8.59
N VAL A 223 -20.70 2.46 -9.30
CA VAL A 223 -20.00 2.29 -10.57
C VAL A 223 -20.90 2.69 -11.73
N HIS A 224 -20.40 3.55 -12.63
CA HIS A 224 -21.09 4.02 -13.84
C HIS A 224 -20.37 3.55 -15.08
#